data_AF-A0A0P8XR03-F1
#
_entry.id   AF-A0A0P8XR03-F1
#
_cell.length_a   1.000
_cell.length_b   1.000
_cell.length_c   1.000
_cell.angle_alpha   90.00
_cell.angle_beta   90.00
_cell.angle_gamma   90.00
#
_symmetry.space_group_name_H-M   'P 1'
#
loop_
_entity.id
_entity.type
_entity.pdbx_description
1 polymer ?
#
loop_
_entity_poly.entity_id
_entity_poly.type
_entity_poly.pdbx_seq_one_letter_code
_entity_poly.pdbx_strand_id
1 'polypeptide(L)' 'MFQPSRQQVLRLYKHLIRYGNHLKLTDKNYFLGRVRYEFRDSRGLTNPAEIEFNYKRGETLLKKGRIL' A
#
# COMPACT_ATOMS: atom_id res chain seq x y z
N MET A 1 18.33 1.94 -7.87
CA MET A 1 17.11 1.14 -7.65
C MET A 1 16.84 1.11 -6.17
N PHE A 2 15.66 1.54 -5.73
CA PHE A 2 15.28 1.58 -4.32
C PHE A 2 14.46 0.33 -4.00
N GLN A 3 14.97 -0.52 -3.11
CA GLN A 3 14.23 -1.68 -2.62
C GLN A 3 13.80 -1.41 -1.17
N PRO A 4 12.49 -1.32 -0.89
CA PRO A 4 12.00 -1.10 0.45
C PRO A 4 12.31 -2.30 1.34
N SER A 5 12.70 -2.04 2.58
CA SER A 5 12.85 -3.09 3.58
C SER A 5 11.50 -3.72 3.93
N ARG A 6 11.52 -4.96 4.44
CA ARG A 6 10.30 -5.63 4.94
C ARG A 6 9.53 -4.77 5.94
N GLN A 7 10.23 -4.03 6.79
CA GLN A 7 9.60 -3.14 7.77
C GLN A 7 8.89 -1.95 7.10
N GLN A 8 9.50 -1.36 6.06
CA GLN A 8 8.88 -0.28 5.29
C GLN A 8 7.61 -0.76 4.59
N VAL A 9 7.63 -1.93 3.97
CA VAL A 9 6.45 -2.54 3.34
C VAL A 9 5.32 -2.79 4.35
N LEU A 10 5.64 -3.36 5.52
CA LEU A 10 4.65 -3.59 6.57
C LEU A 10 4.10 -2.29 7.17
N ARG A 11 4.93 -1.24 7.28
CA ARG A 11 4.49 0.08 7.71
C ARG A 11 3.52 0.68 6.69
N LEU A 12 3.86 0.62 5.40
CA LEU A 12 2.99 1.07 4.32
C LEU A 12 1.63 0.37 4.35
N TYR A 13 1.62 -0.96 4.50
CA TYR A 13 0.39 -1.73 4.66
C TYR A 13 -0.47 -1.21 5.83
N LYS A 14 0.12 -1.05 7.02
CA LYS A 14 -0.59 -0.52 8.19
C LYS A 14 -1.17 0.88 7.94
N HIS A 15 -0.41 1.75 7.28
CA HIS A 15 -0.87 3.11 6.96
C HIS A 15 -2.05 3.08 5.97
N LEU A 16 -2.02 2.23 4.94
CA LEU A 16 -3.12 2.05 4.00
C LEU A 16 -4.38 1.53 4.68
N ILE A 17 -4.26 0.56 5.60
CA ILE A 17 -5.41 0.08 6.38
C ILE A 17 -5.99 1.20 7.25
N ARG A 18 -5.15 1.98 7.93
CA ARG A 18 -5.59 3.14 8.72
C ARG A 18 -6.27 4.20 7.85
N TYR A 19 -5.74 4.49 6.67
CA TYR A 19 -6.38 5.39 5.71
C TYR A 19 -7.76 4.88 5.30
N GLY A 20 -7.85 3.61 4.90
CA GLY A 20 -9.09 2.96 4.48
C GLY A 20 -10.19 3.06 5.54
N ASN A 21 -9.84 2.92 6.82
CA ASN A 21 -10.79 3.06 7.92
C ASN A 21 -11.37 4.47 8.07
N HIS A 22 -10.62 5.51 7.67
CA HIS A 22 -11.05 6.92 7.72
C HIS A 22 -11.80 7.38 6.46
N LEU A 23 -11.90 6.57 5.41
CA LEU A 23 -12.65 6.92 4.20
C LEU A 23 -14.13 7.16 4.54
N LYS A 24 -14.69 8.29 4.12
CA LYS A 24 -16.11 8.63 4.36
C LYS A 24 -17.01 8.39 3.14
N LEU A 25 -16.46 8.59 1.96
CA LEU A 25 -17.21 8.63 0.69
C LEU A 25 -16.96 7.42 -0.21
N THR A 26 -16.26 6.40 0.31
CA THR A 26 -15.85 5.23 -0.46
C THR A 26 -16.17 3.98 0.34
N ASP A 27 -16.53 2.90 -0.35
CA ASP A 27 -16.72 1.60 0.30
C ASP A 27 -15.40 1.14 0.95
N LYS A 28 -15.40 1.15 2.28
CA LYS A 28 -14.26 0.75 3.10
C LYS A 28 -13.90 -0.71 2.90
N ASN A 29 -14.90 -1.59 2.79
CA ASN A 29 -14.69 -3.02 2.65
C ASN A 29 -14.05 -3.34 1.30
N TYR A 30 -14.52 -2.67 0.24
CA TYR A 30 -13.91 -2.77 -1.08
C TYR A 30 -12.46 -2.29 -1.06
N PHE A 31 -12.20 -1.10 -0.51
CA PHE A 31 -10.84 -0.55 -0.44
C PHE A 31 -9.89 -1.46 0.34
N LEU A 32 -10.28 -1.88 1.55
CA LEU A 32 -9.47 -2.76 2.41
C LEU A 32 -9.26 -4.13 1.76
N GLY A 33 -10.29 -4.68 1.12
CA GLY A 33 -10.23 -5.92 0.35
C GLY A 33 -9.21 -5.81 -0.79
N ARG A 34 -9.23 -4.71 -1.55
CA ARG A 34 -8.29 -4.46 -2.63
C ARG A 34 -6.86 -4.33 -2.12
N VAL A 35 -6.62 -3.57 -1.04
CA VAL A 35 -5.28 -3.45 -0.43
C VAL A 35 -4.75 -4.82 0.00
N ARG A 36 -5.56 -5.63 0.68
CA ARG A 36 -5.16 -6.98 1.10
C ARG A 36 -4.84 -7.89 -0.09
N TYR A 37 -5.66 -7.82 -1.15
CA TYR A 37 -5.45 -8.58 -2.37
C TYR A 37 -4.11 -8.23 -3.03
N GLU A 38 -3.85 -6.95 -3.27
CA GLU A 38 -2.64 -6.47 -3.95
C GLU A 38 -1.37 -6.89 -3.18
N PHE A 39 -1.35 -6.71 -1.86
CA PHE A 39 -0.21 -7.13 -1.03
C PHE A 39 -0.03 -8.64 -1.01
N ARG A 40 -1.12 -9.42 -1.06
CA ARG A 40 -1.07 -10.88 -1.09
C ARG A 40 -0.53 -11.39 -2.42
N ASP A 41 -1.04 -10.83 -3.52
CA ASP A 41 -0.66 -11.16 -4.90
C ASP A 41 0.82 -10.82 -5.14
N SER A 42 1.24 -9.66 -4.62
CA SER A 42 2.63 -9.19 -4.69
C SER A 42 3.58 -9.86 -3.70
N ARG A 43 3.21 -10.93 -2.97
CA ARG A 43 4.14 -11.60 -2.04
C ARG A 43 5.27 -12.34 -2.73
N GLY A 44 5.01 -12.85 -3.94
CA GLY A 44 6.00 -13.59 -4.74
C GLY A 44 6.83 -12.70 -5.66
N LEU A 45 6.64 -11.38 -5.61
CA LEU A 45 7.32 -10.43 -6.49
C LEU A 45 8.82 -10.37 -6.15
N THR A 46 9.65 -10.74 -7.10
CA THR A 46 11.12 -10.76 -6.98
C THR A 46 11.78 -9.63 -7.78
N ASN A 47 11.09 -9.06 -8.76
CA ASN A 47 11.61 -7.97 -9.59
C ASN A 47 11.73 -6.67 -8.78
N PRO A 48 12.96 -6.14 -8.57
CA PRO A 48 13.16 -4.93 -7.77
C PRO A 48 12.45 -3.70 -8.33
N ALA A 49 12.33 -3.58 -9.65
CA ALA A 49 11.66 -2.42 -10.28
C ALA A 49 10.15 -2.42 -10.00
N GLU A 50 9.52 -3.59 -10.02
CA GLU A 50 8.10 -3.73 -9.72
C GLU A 50 7.81 -3.54 -8.22
N ILE A 51 8.70 -4.02 -7.36
CA ILE A 51 8.62 -3.77 -5.91
C ILE A 51 8.71 -2.25 -5.64
N GLU A 52 9.67 -1.57 -6.26
CA GLU A 52 9.85 -0.12 -6.13
C GLU A 52 8.61 0.64 -6.61
N PHE A 53 8.08 0.27 -7.78
CA PHE A 53 6.89 0.88 -8.36
C PHE A 53 5.67 0.73 -7.44
N ASN A 54 5.38 -0.48 -6.99
CA ASN A 54 4.23 -0.77 -6.14
C ASN A 54 4.34 -0.07 -4.78
N TYR A 55 5.54 -0.04 -4.20
CA TYR A 55 5.79 0.67 -2.95
C TYR A 55 5.56 2.18 -3.10
N LYS A 56 6.15 2.81 -4.12
CA LYS A 56 5.97 4.23 -4.40
C LYS A 56 4.52 4.58 -4.69
N ARG A 57 3.80 3.73 -5.44
CA ARG A 57 2.37 3.90 -5.71
C ARG A 57 1.55 3.97 -4.43
N GLY A 58 1.81 3.08 -3.46
CA GLY A 58 1.16 3.10 -2.16
C GLY A 58 1.47 4.36 -1.35
N GLU A 59 2.73 4.79 -1.33
CA GLU A 59 3.13 6.03 -0.67
C GLU A 59 2.48 7.27 -1.29
N THR A 60 2.42 7.35 -2.62
CA THR A 60 1.76 8.46 -3.33
C THR A 60 0.29 8.55 -2.97
N LEU A 61 -0.40 7.42 -2.82
CA LEU A 61 -1.81 7.40 -2.41
C LEU A 61 -1.99 8.01 -1.01
N LEU A 62 -1.12 7.66 -0.07
CA LEU A 62 -1.14 8.23 1.29
C LEU A 62 -0.77 9.71 1.32
N LYS A 63 0.22 10.15 0.52
CA LYS A 63 0.59 11.57 0.38
C LYS A 63 -0.57 12.40 -0.17
N LYS A 64 -1.25 11.90 -1.21
CA LYS A 64 -2.45 12.55 -1.76
C LYS A 64 -3.61 12.58 -0.75
N GLY A 65 -3.73 11.54 0.07
CA GLY A 65 -4.65 11.48 1.21
C GLY A 65 -4.23 12.34 2.41
N ARG A 66 -3.08 13.03 2.37
CA ARG A 66 -2.48 13.82 3.46
C ARG A 66 -2.23 13.04 4.75
N ILE A 67 -1.80 11.78 4.63
CA ILE A 67 -1.50 10.89 5.78
C ILE A 67 0.00 10.75 6.06
N LEU A 68 0.84 11.16 5.11
CA LEU A 68 2.29 11.16 5.20
C LEU A 68 2.83 12.58 5.01
#